data_AF-A0A3R6S798-F1
#
_entry.id   AF-A0A3R6S798-F1
#
_cell.length_a   1.000
_cell.length_b   1.000
_cell.length_c   1.000
_cell.angle_alpha   90.00
_cell.angle_beta   90.00
_cell.angle_gamma   90.00
#
_symmetry.space_group_name_H-M   'P 1'
#
loop_
_entity.id
_entity.type
_entity.pdbx_description
1 polymer ?
#
loop_
_entity_poly.entity_id
_entity_poly.type
_entity_poly.pdbx_seq_one_letter_code
_entity_poly.pdbx_strand_id
1 'polypeptide(L)' 'MYAAVKVANPNWQPGQPFDSSILDSVTRELVKSNLVQSGNQFVRRSIDYSV' A
#
# COMPACT_ATOMS: atom_id res chain seq x y z
N MET A 1 -4.03 -3.59 1.12
CA MET A 1 -4.59 -4.28 -0.06
C MET A 1 -4.39 -3.46 -1.33
N TYR A 2 -5.17 -2.40 -1.59
CA TYR A 2 -5.07 -1.57 -2.82
C TYR A 2 -3.63 -1.24 -3.24
N ALA A 3 -2.83 -0.67 -2.32
CA ALA A 3 -1.45 -0.28 -2.61
C ALA A 3 -0.56 -1.46 -3.02
N ALA A 4 -0.69 -2.61 -2.36
CA ALA A 4 0.10 -3.80 -2.71
C ALA A 4 -0.24 -4.31 -4.12
N VAL A 5 -1.53 -4.31 -4.45
CA VAL A 5 -2.01 -4.71 -5.79
C VAL A 5 -1.54 -3.72 -6.86
N LYS A 6 -1.60 -2.41 -6.60
CA LYS A 6 -1.08 -1.38 -7.54
C LYS A 6 0.43 -1.42 -7.71
N VAL A 7 1.18 -1.80 -6.67
CA VAL A 7 2.64 -1.98 -6.78
C VAL A 7 2.98 -3.18 -7.66
N ALA A 8 2.28 -4.31 -7.48
CA ALA A 8 2.48 -5.51 -8.29
C ALA A 8 1.95 -5.37 -9.72
N ASN A 9 0.86 -4.62 -9.91
CA ASN A 9 0.26 -4.32 -11.21
C ASN A 9 -0.24 -2.86 -11.25
N PRO A 10 0.58 -1.92 -11.79
CA PRO A 10 0.23 -0.50 -11.88
C PRO A 10 -1.03 -0.21 -12.70
N ASN A 11 -1.42 -1.10 -13.62
CA ASN A 11 -2.60 -0.92 -14.48
C ASN A 11 -3.88 -1.49 -13.86
N TRP A 12 -3.80 -2.17 -12.72
CA TRP A 12 -4.96 -2.72 -12.04
C TRP A 12 -5.95 -1.62 -11.63
N GLN A 13 -7.24 -1.92 -11.77
CA GLN A 13 -8.37 -1.03 -11.46
C GLN A 13 -9.34 -1.70 -10.46
N PRO A 14 -10.03 -0.91 -9.62
CA PRO A 14 -11.07 -1.44 -8.73
C PRO A 14 -12.12 -2.24 -9.50
N GLY A 15 -12.49 -3.41 -8.96
CA GLY A 15 -13.42 -4.34 -9.60
C GLY A 15 -12.75 -5.41 -10.47
N GLN A 16 -11.47 -5.27 -10.82
CA GLN A 16 -10.71 -6.33 -11.47
C GLN A 16 -10.23 -7.37 -10.45
N PRO A 17 -10.23 -8.67 -10.80
CA PRO A 17 -9.62 -9.69 -9.97
C PRO A 17 -8.10 -9.47 -9.90
N PHE A 18 -7.48 -9.95 -8.82
CA PHE A 18 -6.04 -10.00 -8.66
C PHE A 18 -5.68 -11.27 -7.90
N ASP A 19 -4.44 -11.71 -8.04
CA ASP A 19 -3.92 -12.86 -7.33
C ASP A 19 -3.69 -12.51 -5.85
N SER A 20 -4.33 -13.25 -4.95
CA SER A 20 -4.21 -13.00 -3.50
C SER A 20 -2.80 -13.20 -2.96
N SER A 21 -1.95 -14.00 -3.63
CA SER A 21 -0.55 -14.23 -3.25
C SER A 21 0.28 -12.93 -3.24
N ILE A 22 -0.17 -11.89 -3.94
CA ILE A 22 0.42 -10.54 -3.87
C ILE A 22 0.47 -10.01 -2.43
N LEU A 23 -0.47 -10.43 -1.59
CA LEU A 23 -0.53 -10.03 -0.18
C LEU A 23 0.45 -10.78 0.72
N ASP A 24 1.03 -11.90 0.25
CA ASP A 24 1.98 -12.70 1.04
C ASP A 24 3.29 -11.93 1.30
N SER A 25 3.63 -11.00 0.41
CA SER A 25 4.78 -10.11 0.54
C SER A 25 4.55 -8.92 1.50
N VAL A 26 3.30 -8.71 1.96
CA VAL A 26 2.95 -7.59 2.84
C VAL A 26 3.29 -7.93 4.28
N THR A 27 4.48 -7.49 4.73
CA THR A 27 4.95 -7.70 6.10
C THR A 27 4.57 -6.56 7.05
N ARG A 28 4.54 -6.83 8.35
CA ARG A 28 4.28 -5.81 9.39
C ARG A 28 5.33 -4.69 9.32
N GLU A 29 6.58 -5.05 9.04
CA GLU A 29 7.73 -4.17 8.92
C GLU A 29 7.53 -3.21 7.75
N LEU A 30 7.10 -3.74 6.59
CA LEU A 30 6.77 -2.95 5.42
C LEU A 30 5.58 -2.02 5.68
N VAL A 31 4.55 -2.48 6.39
CA VAL A 31 3.42 -1.62 6.76
C VAL A 31 3.89 -0.50 7.68
N LYS A 32 4.72 -0.79 8.69
CA LYS A 32 5.25 0.22 9.61
C LYS A 32 6.15 1.24 8.92
N SER A 33 6.99 0.84 7.98
CA SER A 33 7.89 1.78 7.27
C SER A 33 7.13 2.79 6.41
N ASN A 34 5.93 2.41 5.95
CA ASN A 34 5.01 3.25 5.19
C ASN A 34 4.08 4.11 6.06
N LEU A 35 4.19 4.03 7.39
CA LEU A 35 3.38 4.80 8.32
C LEU A 35 4.25 5.79 9.08
N VAL A 36 3.69 6.96 9.37
CA VAL A 36 4.24 7.96 10.28
C VAL A 36 3.24 8.21 11.40
N GLN A 37 3.74 8.41 12.61
CA GLN A 37 2.89 8.77 13.73
C GLN A 37 2.48 10.24 13.61
N SER A 38 1.18 10.50 13.65
CA SER A 38 0.57 11.83 13.68
C SER A 38 -0.35 11.90 14.89
N GLY A 39 0.15 12.48 15.99
CA GLY A 39 -0.54 12.49 17.27
C GLY A 39 -0.77 11.07 17.81
N ASN A 40 -2.04 10.71 18.00
CA ASN A 40 -2.49 9.39 18.47
C ASN A 40 -2.82 8.41 17.32
N GLN A 41 -2.57 8.78 16.07
CA GLN A 41 -2.87 7.96 14.90
C GLN A 41 -1.62 7.67 14.08
N PHE A 42 -1.62 6.55 13.34
CA PHE A 42 -0.65 6.28 12.29
C PHE A 42 -1.26 6.65 10.95
N VAL A 43 -0.63 7.59 10.24
CA VAL A 43 -1.05 8.02 8.90
C VAL A 43 -0.05 7.51 7.87
N ARG A 44 -0.53 7.25 6.65
CA ARG A 44 0.36 6.82 5.56
C ARG A 44 1.34 7.95 5.26
N ARG A 45 2.61 7.61 5.11
CA ARG A 45 3.63 8.56 4.69
C ARG A 45 3.20 9.12 3.32
N SER A 46 2.94 10.42 3.26
CA SER A 46 2.68 11.12 2.01
C SER A 46 3.96 11.03 1.17
N ILE A 47 3.90 10.29 0.08
CA ILE A 47 4.86 10.42 -1.01
C ILE A 47 4.28 11.51 -1.89
N ASP A 48 4.98 12.64 -1.97
CA ASP A 48 4.58 13.75 -2.82
C ASP A 48 4.62 13.27 -4.28
N TYR A 49 3.46 12.94 -4.82
CA TYR A 49 3.28 12.77 -6.26
C TYR A 49 3.02 14.15 -6.82
N SER A 50 4.04 15.00 -6.89
CA SER A 50 3.99 16.18 -7.75
C SER A 50 3.76 15.68 -9.19
N VAL A 51 2.61 16.01 -9.76
CA VAL A 51 2.20 15.73 -11.15
C VAL A 51 2.63 16.85 -12.09
#